data_AF-A0A929BP36-F1
#
_entry.id   AF-A0A929BP36-F1
#
_cell.length_a   1.000
_cell.length_b   1.000
_cell.length_c   1.000
_cell.angle_alpha   90.00
_cell.angle_beta   90.00
_cell.angle_gamma   90.00
#
_symmetry.space_group_name_H-M   'P 1'
#
loop_
_entity.id
_entity.type
_entity.pdbx_description
1 polymer ?
#
loop_
_entity_poly.entity_id
_entity_poly.type
_entity_poly.pdbx_seq_one_letter_code
_entity_poly.pdbx_strand_id
1 'polypeptide(L)'
;MPQSYPSFDALRLTSRLLDEIGKQTPGYEGRVGAAWYWRLPGGILVTAHLDCTVTEERWDVLRAQATTPRAGVFSTADFPFAAYATSATSPPFIHDLQGVAAWSNRLYFQMGRLIEDAVHWLGMLHAVAISPQISPPASFPALSPLERRLVSYALDELEGFFTIKTLHQAFGGEISRARLSALAQAWEASALLTKRPRRVTYALRLLAEE
;
A
#
# COMPACT_ATOMS: atom_id res chain seq x y z
N MET A 1 25.22 -2.57 9.21
CA MET A 1 24.02 -2.20 9.99
C MET A 1 23.63 -3.39 10.85
N PRO A 2 23.18 -3.21 12.10
CA PRO A 2 22.77 -4.32 12.94
C PRO A 2 21.58 -5.03 12.28
N GLN A 3 21.69 -6.35 12.09
CA GLN A 3 20.61 -7.18 11.60
C GLN A 3 19.59 -7.34 12.73
N SER A 4 18.51 -6.55 12.67
CA SER A 4 17.37 -6.69 13.57
C SER A 4 16.54 -7.87 13.08
N TYR A 5 16.55 -8.97 13.85
CA TYR A 5 15.72 -10.14 13.56
C TYR A 5 14.34 -9.96 14.18
N PRO A 6 13.25 -10.33 13.47
CA PRO A 6 11.91 -10.29 14.05
C PRO A 6 11.81 -11.24 15.25
N SER A 7 11.04 -10.84 16.26
CA SER A 7 10.78 -11.71 17.42
C SER A 7 10.01 -12.97 17.00
N PHE A 8 10.17 -14.06 17.77
CA PHE A 8 9.40 -15.29 17.53
C PHE A 8 7.89 -15.07 17.62
N ASP A 9 7.45 -14.11 18.45
CA ASP A 9 6.05 -13.72 18.57
C ASP A 9 5.56 -12.99 17.32
N ALA A 10 6.35 -12.06 16.78
CA ALA A 10 6.04 -11.38 15.52
C ALA A 10 5.91 -12.39 14.38
N LEU A 11 6.87 -13.31 14.24
CA LEU A 11 6.82 -14.37 13.22
C LEU A 11 5.59 -15.28 13.36
N ARG A 12 5.18 -15.61 14.59
CA ARG A 12 3.99 -16.44 14.84
C ARG A 12 2.70 -15.71 14.49
N LEU A 13 2.63 -14.43 14.81
CA LEU A 13 1.49 -13.59 14.47
C LEU A 13 1.40 -13.38 12.94
N THR A 14 2.53 -13.10 12.28
CA THR A 14 2.59 -12.96 10.82
C THR A 14 2.18 -14.27 10.15
N SER A 15 2.61 -15.42 10.67
CA SER A 15 2.15 -16.72 10.18
C SER A 15 0.64 -16.86 10.24
N ARG A 16 0.00 -16.56 11.39
CA ARG A 16 -1.46 -16.63 11.50
C ARG A 16 -2.16 -15.68 10.53
N LEU A 17 -1.66 -14.45 10.39
CA LEU A 17 -2.24 -13.46 9.49
C LEU A 17 -2.14 -13.91 8.02
N LEU A 18 -0.97 -14.39 7.58
CA LEU A 18 -0.79 -14.81 6.20
C LEU A 18 -1.52 -16.12 5.88
N ASP A 19 -1.72 -16.99 6.87
CA ASP A 19 -2.61 -18.15 6.73
C ASP A 19 -4.07 -17.71 6.53
N GLU A 20 -4.55 -16.68 7.24
CA GLU A 20 -5.89 -16.13 7.02
C GLU A 20 -6.05 -15.44 5.66
N ILE A 21 -5.02 -14.75 5.18
CA ILE A 21 -5.00 -14.20 3.82
C ILE A 21 -4.99 -15.36 2.80
N GLY A 22 -4.18 -16.39 3.05
CA GLY A 22 -4.06 -17.57 2.21
C GLY A 22 -5.36 -18.37 2.08
N LYS A 23 -6.20 -18.42 3.12
CA LYS A 23 -7.55 -19.02 3.04
C LYS A 23 -8.49 -18.26 2.10
N GLN A 24 -8.25 -16.96 1.92
CA GLN A 24 -9.07 -16.06 1.11
C GLN A 24 -8.51 -15.81 -0.29
N THR A 25 -7.32 -16.34 -0.59
CA THR A 25 -6.62 -16.07 -1.85
C THR A 25 -6.15 -17.36 -2.52
N PRO A 26 -6.31 -17.49 -3.85
CA PRO A 26 -5.86 -18.69 -4.55
C PRO A 26 -4.34 -18.77 -4.59
N GLY A 27 -3.81 -20.00 -4.62
CA GLY A 27 -2.39 -20.25 -4.91
C GLY A 27 -1.43 -20.07 -3.73
N TYR A 28 -1.93 -19.94 -2.49
CA TYR A 28 -1.07 -19.91 -1.30
C TYR A 28 -0.32 -21.25 -1.12
N GLU A 29 1.01 -21.21 -1.06
CA GLU A 29 1.87 -22.38 -0.87
C GLU A 29 2.40 -22.50 0.57
N GLY A 30 2.17 -21.49 1.41
CA GLY A 30 2.63 -21.48 2.80
C GLY A 30 3.96 -20.78 2.99
N ARG A 31 4.62 -21.11 4.09
CA ARG A 31 5.84 -20.45 4.58
C ARG A 31 7.09 -21.30 4.29
N VAL A 32 8.15 -20.66 3.78
CA VAL A 32 9.51 -21.22 3.72
C VAL A 32 10.47 -20.23 4.38
N GLY A 33 11.14 -20.65 5.46
CA GLY A 33 12.05 -19.78 6.22
C GLY A 33 11.31 -18.61 6.88
N ALA A 34 11.64 -17.38 6.48
CA ALA A 34 11.01 -16.14 6.98
C ALA A 34 10.08 -15.49 5.93
N ALA A 35 9.75 -16.21 4.86
CA ALA A 35 8.93 -15.71 3.76
C ALA A 35 7.75 -16.64 3.47
N TRP A 36 6.71 -16.06 2.87
CA TRP A 36 5.45 -16.71 2.52
C TRP A 36 5.17 -16.55 1.04
N TYR A 37 4.59 -17.57 0.43
CA TYR A 37 4.58 -17.70 -1.02
C TYR A 37 3.17 -17.92 -1.57
N TRP A 38 2.90 -17.27 -2.70
CA TRP A 38 1.77 -17.61 -3.57
C TRP A 38 2.26 -17.89 -4.97
N ARG A 39 1.76 -18.97 -5.56
CA ARG A 39 1.89 -19.28 -6.98
C ARG A 39 0.57 -18.98 -7.67
N LEU A 40 0.55 -17.88 -8.42
CA LEU A 40 -0.61 -17.43 -9.18
C LEU A 40 -0.46 -17.87 -10.66
N PRO A 41 -1.56 -17.84 -11.46
CA PRO A 41 -1.50 -18.10 -12.89
C PRO A 41 -0.51 -17.17 -13.62
N GLY A 42 -0.18 -17.48 -14.87
CA GLY A 42 0.74 -16.66 -15.67
C GLY A 42 2.20 -16.70 -15.21
N GLY A 43 2.55 -17.63 -14.32
CA GLY A 43 3.91 -17.78 -13.79
C GLY A 43 4.28 -16.71 -12.76
N ILE A 44 3.29 -16.06 -12.15
CA ILE A 44 3.50 -15.06 -11.11
C ILE A 44 3.82 -15.76 -9.80
N LEU A 45 4.99 -15.48 -9.24
CA LEU A 45 5.39 -15.86 -7.89
C LEU A 45 5.33 -14.64 -6.99
N VAL A 46 4.48 -14.69 -5.97
CA VAL A 46 4.41 -13.69 -4.92
C VAL A 46 5.20 -14.17 -3.71
N THR A 47 6.03 -13.31 -3.16
CA THR A 47 6.76 -13.53 -1.92
C THR A 47 6.44 -12.41 -0.93
N ALA A 48 6.00 -12.75 0.27
CA ALA A 48 5.83 -11.81 1.38
C ALA A 48 6.85 -12.12 2.48
N HIS A 49 7.41 -11.10 3.13
CA HIS A 49 8.30 -11.25 4.28
C HIS A 49 8.09 -10.11 5.26
N LEU A 50 8.36 -10.39 6.53
CA LEU A 50 8.31 -9.39 7.58
C LEU A 50 9.62 -8.59 7.58
N ASP A 51 9.50 -7.27 7.44
CA ASP A 51 10.60 -6.33 7.60
C ASP A 51 10.39 -5.50 8.87
N CYS A 52 11.48 -5.27 9.60
CA CYS A 52 11.45 -4.54 10.87
C CYS A 52 11.99 -3.14 10.64
N THR A 53 11.12 -2.13 10.60
CA THR A 53 11.56 -0.74 10.52
C THR A 53 11.80 -0.18 11.92
N VAL A 54 13.01 0.31 12.17
CA VAL A 54 13.34 1.03 13.41
C VAL A 54 12.80 2.45 13.28
N THR A 55 11.49 2.62 13.43
CA THR A 55 10.82 3.91 13.53
C THR A 55 10.55 4.26 14.99
N GLU A 56 10.39 5.55 15.32
CA GLU A 56 10.06 6.00 16.69
C GLU A 56 8.78 5.34 17.22
N GLU A 57 7.81 5.07 16.34
CA GLU A 57 6.55 4.39 16.66
C GLU A 57 6.61 2.85 16.56
N ARG A 58 7.75 2.27 16.11
CA ARG A 58 8.00 0.83 15.90
C ARG A 58 6.90 0.10 15.13
N TRP A 59 6.64 0.53 13.90
CA TRP A 59 5.84 -0.25 12.94
C TRP A 59 6.73 -1.29 12.24
N ASP A 60 6.37 -2.57 12.32
CA ASP A 60 6.91 -3.54 11.35
C ASP A 60 6.13 -3.40 10.03
N VAL A 61 6.69 -3.92 8.95
CA VAL A 61 6.07 -3.86 7.62
C VAL A 61 6.09 -5.25 7.03
N LEU A 62 4.94 -5.73 6.59
CA LEU A 62 4.89 -6.91 5.72
C LEU A 62 5.13 -6.44 4.29
N ARG A 63 6.31 -6.74 3.76
CA ARG A 63 6.67 -6.43 2.38
C ARG A 63 6.30 -7.60 1.48
N ALA A 64 5.56 -7.34 0.41
CA ALA A 64 5.20 -8.30 -0.60
C ALA A 64 5.74 -7.88 -1.97
N GLN A 65 6.16 -8.85 -2.76
CA GLN A 65 6.66 -8.64 -4.11
C GLN A 65 6.11 -9.72 -5.03
N ALA A 66 5.66 -9.31 -6.21
CA ALA A 66 5.23 -10.20 -7.28
C ALA A 66 6.28 -10.22 -8.39
N THR A 67 6.63 -11.43 -8.82
CA THR A 67 7.70 -11.67 -9.79
C THR A 67 7.23 -12.58 -10.92
N THR A 68 7.81 -12.43 -12.10
CA THR A 68 7.73 -13.44 -13.17
C THR A 68 9.13 -13.71 -13.73
N PRO A 69 9.37 -14.89 -14.33
CA PRO A 69 10.66 -15.19 -14.97
C PRO A 69 11.07 -14.20 -16.05
N ARG A 70 10.09 -13.52 -16.69
CA ARG A 70 10.32 -12.60 -17.80
C ARG A 70 10.55 -11.15 -17.37
N ALA A 71 9.80 -10.68 -16.37
CA ALA A 71 9.84 -9.27 -15.95
C ALA A 71 10.65 -9.02 -14.67
N GLY A 72 11.08 -10.08 -13.96
CA GLY A 72 11.60 -9.92 -12.60
C GLY A 72 10.50 -9.44 -11.66
N VAL A 73 10.83 -8.56 -10.71
CA VAL A 73 9.84 -7.91 -9.83
C VAL A 73 9.06 -6.86 -10.64
N PHE A 74 7.74 -7.02 -10.71
CA PHE A 74 6.87 -6.11 -11.46
C PHE A 74 5.79 -5.44 -10.62
N SER A 75 5.60 -5.90 -9.37
CA SER A 75 4.71 -5.26 -8.40
C SER A 75 5.23 -5.49 -6.99
N THR A 76 5.10 -4.48 -6.15
CA THR A 76 5.47 -4.52 -4.73
C THR A 76 4.36 -3.89 -3.91
N ALA A 77 4.16 -4.37 -2.69
CA ALA A 77 3.21 -3.81 -1.74
C ALA A 77 3.79 -3.86 -0.33
N ASP A 78 3.62 -2.77 0.41
CA ASP A 78 4.03 -2.67 1.81
C ASP A 78 2.77 -2.55 2.67
N PHE A 79 2.59 -3.51 3.58
CA PHE A 79 1.44 -3.54 4.48
C PHE A 79 1.90 -3.26 5.92
N PRO A 80 1.49 -2.13 6.53
CA PRO A 80 1.85 -1.82 7.91
C PRO A 80 1.40 -2.92 8.87
N PHE A 81 2.32 -3.46 9.66
CA PHE A 81 2.11 -4.60 10.54
C PHE A 81 2.53 -4.26 11.98
N ALA A 82 1.56 -4.11 12.87
CA ALA A 82 1.82 -3.71 14.26
C ALA A 82 1.98 -4.93 15.18
N ALA A 83 3.03 -5.75 14.98
CA ALA A 83 3.23 -6.99 15.72
C ALA A 83 3.29 -6.77 17.25
N TYR A 84 4.11 -5.81 17.66
CA TYR A 84 4.45 -5.58 19.06
C TYR A 84 3.29 -5.00 19.89
N ALA A 85 2.36 -4.30 19.25
CA ALA A 85 1.24 -3.72 19.96
C ALA A 85 0.10 -4.72 20.23
N THR A 86 0.14 -5.90 19.61
CA THR A 86 -0.83 -6.99 19.85
C THR A 86 -0.35 -8.05 20.83
N SER A 87 0.93 -8.04 21.22
CA SER A 87 1.52 -9.07 22.09
C SER A 87 1.49 -8.63 23.56
N ALA A 88 0.83 -9.41 24.41
CA ALA A 88 0.81 -9.22 25.87
C ALA A 88 2.13 -9.61 26.55
N THR A 89 3.03 -10.29 25.84
CA THR A 89 4.28 -10.87 26.37
C THR A 89 5.55 -10.28 25.76
N SER A 90 5.43 -9.44 24.73
CA SER A 90 6.56 -8.70 24.17
C SER A 90 6.75 -7.37 24.92
N PRO A 91 8.00 -6.87 25.11
CA PRO A 91 8.25 -5.67 25.89
C PRO A 91 7.42 -4.48 25.38
N PRO A 92 6.74 -3.71 26.25
CA PRO A 92 5.50 -3.06 25.86
C PRO A 92 5.73 -1.59 25.48
N PHE A 93 4.67 -1.02 24.90
CA PHE A 93 4.41 0.41 24.68
C PHE A 93 4.90 0.98 23.35
N ILE A 94 3.95 1.10 22.41
CA ILE A 94 3.95 2.25 21.49
C ILE A 94 3.68 3.46 22.38
N HIS A 95 4.68 4.31 22.53
CA HIS A 95 4.51 5.64 23.08
C HIS A 95 3.92 6.54 21.98
N ASP A 96 3.03 7.47 22.33
CA ASP A 96 2.83 8.63 21.45
C ASP A 96 4.18 9.38 21.29
N LEU A 97 4.29 10.26 20.30
CA LEU A 97 5.51 11.07 20.07
C LEU A 97 5.99 11.84 21.32
N GLN A 98 5.15 11.95 22.36
CA GLN A 98 5.44 12.62 23.63
C GLN A 98 5.66 11.66 24.81
N GLY A 99 5.55 10.34 24.65
CA GLY A 99 5.72 9.36 25.71
C GLY A 99 4.51 9.05 26.59
N VAL A 100 3.35 9.71 26.39
CA VAL A 100 2.35 9.91 27.46
C VAL A 100 1.25 8.84 27.51
N ALA A 101 0.77 8.36 26.37
CA ALA A 101 -0.37 7.43 26.32
C ALA A 101 -0.01 6.00 25.90
N ALA A 102 -0.52 5.00 26.64
CA ALA A 102 -0.45 3.58 26.31
C ALA A 102 -1.79 3.11 25.71
N TRP A 103 -1.76 2.55 24.49
CA TRP A 103 -2.96 2.18 23.74
C TRP A 103 -3.04 0.66 23.55
N SER A 104 -4.07 0.01 24.10
CA SER A 104 -4.38 -1.41 23.86
C SER A 104 -5.51 -1.63 22.83
N ASN A 105 -6.34 -0.62 22.56
CA ASN A 105 -7.63 -0.82 21.88
C ASN A 105 -7.70 -0.37 20.41
N ARG A 106 -6.60 0.06 19.77
CA ARG A 106 -6.62 0.53 18.36
C ARG A 106 -6.24 -0.52 17.31
N LEU A 107 -5.90 -1.75 17.74
CA LEU A 107 -5.19 -2.73 16.90
C LEU A 107 -6.04 -3.77 16.16
N TYR A 108 -7.25 -4.06 16.64
CA TYR A 108 -8.11 -5.03 15.93
C TYR A 108 -8.59 -4.52 14.56
N PHE A 109 -8.77 -3.20 14.41
CA PHE A 109 -9.20 -2.60 13.14
C PHE A 109 -8.09 -2.53 12.09
N GLN A 110 -6.81 -2.56 12.49
CA GLN A 110 -5.69 -2.48 11.56
C GLN A 110 -5.39 -3.83 10.89
N MET A 111 -5.55 -4.94 11.62
CA MET A 111 -5.32 -6.28 11.08
C MET A 111 -6.39 -6.69 10.06
N GLY A 112 -7.66 -6.32 10.30
CA GLY A 112 -8.73 -6.55 9.32
C GLY A 112 -8.47 -5.81 8.00
N ARG A 113 -8.08 -4.53 8.07
CA ARG A 113 -7.71 -3.76 6.88
C ARG A 113 -6.50 -4.32 6.17
N LEU A 114 -5.47 -4.75 6.90
CA LEU A 114 -4.30 -5.41 6.33
C LEU A 114 -4.73 -6.64 5.51
N ILE A 115 -5.57 -7.50 6.09
CA ILE A 115 -6.08 -8.68 5.41
C ILE A 115 -6.88 -8.28 4.17
N GLU A 116 -7.79 -7.31 4.26
CA GLU A 116 -8.57 -6.82 3.12
C GLU A 116 -7.68 -6.27 2.00
N ASP A 117 -6.71 -5.43 2.33
CA ASP A 117 -5.78 -4.82 1.38
C ASP A 117 -4.89 -5.87 0.70
N ALA A 118 -4.37 -6.84 1.47
CA ALA A 118 -3.54 -7.92 0.95
C ALA A 118 -4.33 -8.88 0.05
N VAL A 119 -5.55 -9.26 0.46
CA VAL A 119 -6.47 -10.08 -0.35
C VAL A 119 -6.83 -9.35 -1.63
N HIS A 120 -7.11 -8.05 -1.57
CA HIS A 120 -7.42 -7.25 -2.75
C HIS A 120 -6.25 -7.19 -3.73
N TRP A 121 -5.04 -6.92 -3.24
CA TRP A 121 -3.84 -6.87 -4.07
C TRP A 121 -3.53 -8.22 -4.73
N LEU A 122 -3.61 -9.33 -3.99
CA LEU A 122 -3.47 -10.69 -4.54
C LEU A 122 -4.55 -11.02 -5.57
N GLY A 123 -5.79 -10.58 -5.33
CA GLY A 123 -6.90 -10.71 -6.27
C GLY A 123 -6.64 -9.97 -7.59
N MET A 124 -6.08 -8.75 -7.54
CA MET A 124 -5.69 -8.01 -8.74
C MET A 124 -4.61 -8.74 -9.53
N LEU A 125 -3.56 -9.25 -8.87
CA LEU A 125 -2.51 -10.02 -9.53
C LEU A 125 -3.04 -11.29 -10.21
N HIS A 126 -3.96 -11.98 -9.54
CA HIS A 126 -4.63 -13.15 -10.09
C HIS A 126 -5.47 -12.81 -11.32
N ALA A 127 -6.23 -11.70 -11.28
CA ALA A 127 -7.06 -11.25 -12.40
C ALA A 127 -6.23 -10.86 -13.63
N VAL A 128 -5.12 -10.15 -13.42
CA VAL A 128 -4.16 -9.75 -14.47
C VAL A 128 -3.58 -10.97 -15.18
N ALA A 129 -3.34 -12.06 -14.45
CA ALA A 129 -2.82 -13.29 -15.03
C ALA A 129 -3.83 -14.05 -15.88
N ILE A 130 -5.12 -13.98 -15.55
CA ILE A 130 -6.20 -14.70 -16.23
C ILE A 130 -6.71 -13.91 -17.45
N SER A 131 -6.70 -12.59 -17.38
CA SER A 131 -7.02 -11.72 -18.51
C SER A 131 -5.93 -10.67 -18.68
N PRO A 132 -4.96 -10.90 -19.59
CA PRO A 132 -3.88 -9.94 -19.84
C PRO A 132 -4.36 -8.61 -20.46
N GLN A 133 -5.65 -8.47 -20.78
CA GLN A 133 -6.29 -7.21 -21.14
C GLN A 133 -6.65 -6.35 -19.91
N ILE A 134 -6.63 -6.94 -18.71
CA ILE A 134 -6.59 -6.22 -17.44
C ILE A 134 -5.12 -5.88 -17.21
N SER A 135 -4.71 -4.69 -17.63
CA SER A 135 -3.41 -4.17 -17.20
C SER A 135 -3.36 -4.25 -15.68
N PRO A 136 -2.30 -4.80 -15.07
CA PRO A 136 -2.09 -4.58 -13.65
C PRO A 136 -2.12 -3.07 -13.42
N PRO A 137 -2.58 -2.57 -12.26
CA PRO A 137 -2.11 -1.26 -11.86
C PRO A 137 -0.59 -1.42 -11.81
N ALA A 138 0.07 -0.94 -12.86
CA ALA A 138 1.50 -0.76 -12.89
C ALA A 138 1.86 -0.07 -11.57
N SER A 139 3.01 -0.42 -11.02
CA SER A 139 3.79 0.42 -10.12
C SER A 139 3.30 1.87 -10.22
N PHE A 140 2.80 2.43 -9.11
CA PHE A 140 2.10 3.71 -9.07
C PHE A 140 2.58 4.63 -10.20
N PRO A 141 1.70 5.04 -11.13
CA PRO A 141 2.15 5.71 -12.35
C PRO A 141 3.04 6.88 -11.95
N ALA A 142 4.32 6.82 -12.35
CA ALA A 142 5.25 7.89 -12.09
C ALA A 142 4.62 9.18 -12.63
N LEU A 143 4.37 10.13 -11.74
CA LEU A 143 3.66 11.35 -12.11
C LEU A 143 4.49 12.11 -13.13
N SER A 144 3.85 12.49 -14.24
CA SER A 144 4.46 13.42 -15.18
C SER A 144 4.74 14.76 -14.47
N PRO A 145 5.69 15.58 -14.98
CA PRO A 145 5.98 16.89 -14.40
C PRO A 145 4.73 17.79 -14.28
N LEU A 146 3.79 17.68 -15.22
CA LEU A 146 2.53 18.41 -15.19
C LEU A 146 1.61 17.89 -14.07
N GLU A 147 1.52 16.58 -13.88
CA GLU A 147 0.73 15.96 -12.82
C GLU A 147 1.25 16.32 -11.42
N ARG A 148 2.57 16.33 -11.22
CA ARG A 148 3.16 16.82 -9.96
C ARG A 148 2.81 18.27 -9.69
N ARG A 149 2.86 19.14 -10.72
CA ARG A 149 2.46 20.55 -10.59
C ARG A 149 0.98 20.70 -10.27
N LEU A 150 0.11 19.87 -10.84
CA LEU A 150 -1.33 19.86 -10.50
C LEU A 150 -1.56 19.45 -9.03
N VAL A 151 -0.83 18.44 -8.54
CA VAL A 151 -0.93 17.99 -7.14
C VAL A 151 -0.40 19.06 -6.20
N SER A 152 0.77 19.64 -6.50
CA SER A 152 1.37 20.72 -5.69
C SER A 152 0.43 21.92 -5.61
N TYR A 153 -0.10 22.38 -6.75
CA TYR A 153 -1.08 23.47 -6.77
C TYR A 153 -2.34 23.14 -5.97
N ALA A 154 -2.83 21.90 -6.03
CA ALA A 154 -3.99 21.50 -5.25
C ALA A 154 -3.69 21.51 -3.73
N LEU A 155 -2.49 21.10 -3.31
CA LEU A 155 -2.08 21.10 -1.91
C LEU A 155 -1.86 22.52 -1.38
N ASP A 156 -1.16 23.36 -2.15
CA ASP A 156 -0.72 24.69 -1.72
C ASP A 156 -1.84 25.74 -1.83
N GLU A 157 -2.56 25.76 -2.96
CA GLU A 157 -3.51 26.83 -3.29
C GLU A 157 -4.97 26.43 -3.09
N LEU A 158 -5.27 25.12 -3.04
CA LEU A 158 -6.63 24.60 -2.92
C LEU A 158 -6.85 23.79 -1.64
N GLU A 159 -5.97 23.88 -0.63
CA GLU A 159 -6.08 23.16 0.64
C GLU A 159 -6.28 21.64 0.46
N GLY A 160 -5.61 21.06 -0.54
CA GLY A 160 -5.70 19.66 -0.93
C GLY A 160 -6.94 19.29 -1.76
N PHE A 161 -7.80 20.23 -2.13
CA PHE A 161 -8.96 19.95 -2.98
C PHE A 161 -8.57 19.86 -4.46
N PHE A 162 -8.92 18.74 -5.10
CA PHE A 162 -8.71 18.55 -6.53
C PHE A 162 -9.92 19.07 -7.34
N THR A 163 -10.02 20.39 -7.45
CA THR A 163 -11.15 21.06 -8.11
C THR A 163 -10.87 21.29 -9.60
N ILE A 164 -11.55 20.51 -10.45
CA ILE A 164 -11.36 20.52 -11.92
C ILE A 164 -11.49 21.92 -12.53
N LYS A 165 -12.47 22.70 -12.09
CA LYS A 165 -12.71 24.05 -12.63
C LYS A 165 -11.52 24.98 -12.36
N THR A 166 -11.04 24.99 -11.12
CA THR A 166 -9.94 25.87 -10.68
C THR A 166 -8.61 25.42 -11.26
N LEU A 167 -8.34 24.11 -11.30
CA LEU A 167 -7.13 23.56 -11.93
C LEU A 167 -7.10 23.84 -13.45
N HIS A 168 -8.22 23.76 -14.15
CA HIS A 168 -8.28 24.13 -15.56
C HIS A 168 -8.08 25.63 -15.79
N GLN A 169 -8.49 26.49 -14.86
CA GLN A 169 -8.21 27.93 -14.97
C GLN A 169 -6.71 28.21 -14.83
N ALA A 170 -6.01 27.50 -13.95
CA ALA A 170 -4.57 27.68 -13.74
C ALA A 170 -3.70 27.01 -14.83
N PHE A 171 -4.10 25.84 -15.34
CA PHE A 171 -3.28 25.02 -16.25
C PHE A 171 -3.90 24.84 -17.65
N GLY A 172 -4.92 25.62 -18.03
CA GLY A 172 -5.69 25.41 -19.27
C GLY A 172 -4.88 25.50 -20.57
N GLY A 173 -3.69 26.13 -20.54
CA GLY A 173 -2.74 26.13 -21.66
C GLY A 173 -1.95 24.84 -21.81
N GLU A 174 -1.90 24.01 -20.77
CA GLU A 174 -1.08 22.78 -20.70
C GLU A 174 -1.93 21.50 -20.65
N ILE A 175 -3.18 21.59 -20.17
CA ILE A 175 -4.11 20.46 -20.09
C ILE A 175 -5.55 20.87 -20.39
N SER A 176 -6.22 20.08 -21.23
CA SER A 176 -7.64 20.27 -21.52
C SER A 176 -8.52 19.83 -20.35
N ARG A 177 -9.69 20.47 -20.20
CA ARG A 177 -10.67 20.10 -19.15
C ARG A 177 -11.12 18.64 -19.22
N ALA A 178 -11.23 18.10 -20.44
CA ALA A 178 -11.59 16.70 -20.66
C ALA A 178 -10.51 15.76 -20.12
N ARG A 179 -9.23 16.05 -20.43
CA ARG A 179 -8.09 15.27 -19.94
C ARG A 179 -7.97 15.35 -18.41
N LEU A 180 -8.16 16.53 -17.83
CA LEU A 180 -8.13 16.73 -16.38
C LEU A 180 -9.27 15.98 -15.67
N SER A 181 -10.44 15.88 -16.30
CA SER A 181 -11.57 15.09 -15.77
C SER A 181 -11.29 13.58 -15.83
N ALA A 182 -10.73 13.10 -16.93
CA ALA A 182 -10.36 11.69 -17.08
C ALA A 182 -9.27 11.29 -16.06
N LEU A 183 -8.31 12.18 -15.83
CA LEU A 183 -7.25 12.00 -14.86
C LEU A 183 -7.80 11.96 -13.42
N ALA A 184 -8.71 12.87 -13.07
CA ALA A 184 -9.40 12.83 -11.79
C ALA A 184 -10.16 11.52 -11.57
N GLN A 185 -10.86 11.02 -12.61
CA GLN A 185 -11.58 9.74 -12.54
C GLN A 185 -10.63 8.55 -12.37
N ALA A 186 -9.50 8.54 -13.10
CA ALA A 186 -8.49 7.51 -12.96
C ALA A 186 -7.89 7.50 -11.54
N TRP A 187 -7.55 8.67 -11.00
CA TRP A 187 -7.03 8.80 -9.63
C TRP A 187 -8.08 8.49 -8.55
N GLU A 188 -9.36 8.76 -8.79
CA GLU A 188 -10.45 8.27 -7.91
C GLU A 188 -10.54 6.74 -7.93
N ALA A 189 -10.41 6.11 -9.09
CA ALA A 189 -10.48 4.65 -9.22
C ALA A 189 -9.29 3.94 -8.56
N SER A 190 -8.12 4.58 -8.53
CA SER A 190 -6.91 4.09 -7.85
C SER A 190 -6.77 4.60 -6.40
N ALA A 191 -7.81 5.20 -5.80
CA ALA A 191 -7.80 5.76 -4.45
C ALA A 191 -6.70 6.82 -4.17
N LEU A 192 -6.16 7.44 -5.23
CA LEU A 192 -5.26 8.60 -5.16
C LEU A 192 -6.02 9.91 -4.90
N LEU A 193 -7.32 9.92 -5.22
CA LEU A 193 -8.27 10.95 -4.83
C LEU A 193 -9.44 10.34 -4.05
N THR A 194 -9.98 11.08 -3.08
CA THR A 194 -11.24 10.69 -2.42
C THR A 194 -12.44 10.80 -3.37
N LYS A 195 -13.45 9.95 -3.18
CA LYS A 195 -14.77 10.16 -3.80
C LYS A 195 -15.39 11.43 -3.21
N ARG A 196 -15.83 12.33 -4.10
CA ARG A 196 -16.38 13.68 -3.86
C ARG A 196 -16.71 14.07 -2.39
N PRO A 197 -16.22 15.23 -1.89
CA PRO A 197 -15.35 16.16 -2.58
C PRO A 197 -13.97 15.53 -2.83
N ARG A 198 -13.40 15.79 -4.01
CA ARG A 198 -12.12 15.20 -4.41
C ARG A 198 -11.00 15.86 -3.62
N ARG A 199 -10.28 15.07 -2.85
CA ARG A 199 -9.11 15.49 -2.10
C ARG A 199 -7.92 14.64 -2.47
N VAL A 200 -6.76 15.28 -2.57
CA VAL A 200 -5.45 14.64 -2.70
C VAL A 200 -5.24 13.76 -1.48
N THR A 201 -5.06 12.45 -1.68
CA THR A 201 -4.73 11.54 -0.58
C THR A 201 -3.23 11.58 -0.29
N TYR A 202 -2.85 11.03 0.87
CA TYR A 202 -1.45 10.91 1.25
C TYR A 202 -0.62 10.12 0.20
N ALA A 203 -1.22 9.11 -0.42
CA ALA A 203 -0.58 8.33 -1.48
C ALA A 203 -0.23 9.19 -2.70
N LEU A 204 -1.16 10.05 -3.16
CA LEU A 204 -0.90 10.94 -4.29
C LEU A 204 0.11 12.04 -3.95
N ARG A 205 0.14 12.49 -2.69
CA ARG A 205 1.13 13.44 -2.20
C ARG A 205 2.54 12.87 -2.27
N LEU A 206 2.75 11.65 -1.76
CA LEU A 206 4.07 11.01 -1.79
C LEU A 206 4.60 10.86 -3.22
N LEU A 207 3.74 10.49 -4.17
CA LEU A 207 4.12 10.37 -5.59
C LEU A 207 4.50 11.70 -6.24
N ALA A 208 4.05 12.83 -5.68
CA ALA A 208 4.41 14.15 -6.18
C ALA A 208 5.73 14.67 -5.61
N GLU A 209 6.20 14.12 -4.49
CA GLU A 209 7.45 14.47 -3.83
C GLU A 209 8.65 13.65 -4.36
N GLU A 210 8.41 12.53 -5.05
CA GLU A 210 9.40 11.72 -5.81
C GLU A 210 9.74 12.28 -7.21
#